data_AF-A0A3B8WUY3-F1
#
_entry.id   AF-A0A3B8WUY3-F1
#
_cell.length_a   1.000
_cell.length_b   1.000
_cell.length_c   1.000
_cell.angle_alpha   90.00
_cell.angle_beta   90.00
_cell.angle_gamma   90.00
#
_symmetry.space_group_name_H-M   'P 1'
#
loop_
_entity.id
_entity.type
_entity.pdbx_description
1 polymer ?
#
loop_
_entity_poly.entity_id
_entity_poly.type
_entity_poly.pdbx_seq_one_letter_code
_entity_poly.pdbx_strand_id
1 'polypeptide(L)' 'AYWQLQGRDPGYELRSQIYQLYHLLNHFNLFGSHYAGRANGMIERILAEVGH' A
#
# COMPACT_ATOMS: atom_id res chain seq x y z
N ALA A 1 14.45 12.76 11.26
CA ALA A 1 15.54 12.94 10.28
C ALA A 1 15.01 13.16 8.85
N TYR A 2 14.50 12.15 8.12
CA TYR A 2 14.10 12.32 6.71
C TYR A 2 12.98 13.36 6.47
N TRP A 3 11.81 13.19 7.11
CA TRP A 3 10.67 14.11 6.95
C TRP A 3 10.89 15.53 7.48
N GLN A 4 11.84 15.69 8.41
CA GLN A 4 12.22 17.01 8.94
C GLN A 4 13.01 17.85 7.93
N LEU A 5 13.62 17.21 6.92
CA LEU A 5 14.44 17.87 5.91
C LEU A 5 13.64 18.27 4.66
N GLN A 6 12.65 17.45 4.25
CA GLN A 6 11.94 17.63 2.98
C GLN A 6 10.43 17.85 3.12
N GLY A 7 9.86 17.66 4.32
CA GLY A 7 8.40 17.62 4.50
C GLY A 7 7.77 16.39 3.85
N ARG A 8 6.48 16.16 4.11
CA ARG A 8 5.70 15.15 3.37
C ARG A 8 4.91 15.83 2.29
N ASP A 9 5.05 15.36 1.06
CA ASP A 9 4.21 15.81 -0.04
C ASP A 9 2.74 15.45 0.20
N PRO A 10 1.79 16.29 -0.25
CA PRO A 10 0.39 15.90 -0.32
C PRO A 10 0.22 14.55 -1.02
N GLY A 11 -0.62 13.69 -0.44
CA GLY A 11 -0.90 12.35 -0.94
C GLY A 11 0.23 11.33 -0.75
N TYR A 12 1.29 11.66 0.01
CA TYR A 12 2.35 10.71 0.34
C TYR A 12 1.80 9.41 0.96
N GLU A 13 0.85 9.52 1.88
CA GLU A 13 0.27 8.35 2.56
C GLU A 13 -0.40 7.39 1.57
N LEU A 14 -1.23 7.92 0.66
CA LEU A 14 -1.89 7.11 -0.37
C LEU A 14 -0.87 6.43 -1.30
N ARG A 15 0.15 7.16 -1.75
CA ARG A 15 1.22 6.57 -2.59
C ARG A 15 1.97 5.48 -1.84
N SER A 16 2.29 5.70 -0.57
CA SER A 16 2.94 4.71 0.29
C SER A 16 2.13 3.42 0.40
N GLN A 17 0.80 3.52 0.53
CA GLN A 17 -0.07 2.34 0.54
C GLN A 17 -0.07 1.59 -0.79
N ILE A 18 -0.10 2.30 -1.92
CA ILE A 18 -0.03 1.68 -3.26
C ILE A 18 1.31 0.95 -3.46
N TYR A 19 2.43 1.54 -3.03
CA TYR A 19 3.74 0.87 -3.10
C TYR A 19 3.79 -0.39 -2.23
N GLN A 20 3.18 -0.36 -1.04
CA GLN A 20 3.08 -1.53 -0.19
C GLN A 20 2.20 -2.62 -0.83
N LEU A 21 1.10 -2.24 -1.47
CA LEU A 21 0.22 -3.16 -2.18
C LEU A 21 0.96 -3.87 -3.31
N TYR A 22 1.77 -3.15 -4.08
CA TYR A 22 2.64 -3.76 -5.11
C TYR A 22 3.51 -4.87 -4.53
N HIS A 23 4.21 -4.61 -3.41
CA HIS A 23 5.05 -5.63 -2.78
C HIS A 23 4.25 -6.83 -2.28
N LEU A 24 3.05 -6.58 -1.76
CA LEU A 24 2.14 -7.60 -1.29
C LEU A 24 1.64 -8.52 -2.41
N LEU A 25 1.26 -7.94 -3.54
CA LEU A 25 0.88 -8.69 -4.74
C LEU A 25 2.07 -9.46 -5.31
N ASN A 26 3.26 -8.86 -5.31
CA ASN A 26 4.47 -9.57 -5.73
C ASN A 26 4.78 -10.76 -4.82
N HIS A 27 4.63 -10.61 -3.50
CA HIS A 27 4.79 -11.72 -2.57
C HIS A 27 3.70 -12.78 -2.74
N PHE A 28 2.46 -12.37 -3.02
CA PHE A 28 1.40 -13.32 -3.37
C PHE A 28 1.75 -14.13 -4.62
N ASN A 29 2.23 -13.48 -5.68
CA ASN A 29 2.62 -14.17 -6.91
C ASN A 29 3.79 -15.14 -6.71
N LEU A 30 4.77 -14.78 -5.87
CA LEU A 30 5.98 -15.58 -5.67
C LEU A 30 5.83 -16.67 -4.61
N PHE A 31 5.02 -16.44 -3.58
CA PHE A 31 4.99 -17.26 -2.36
C PHE A 31 3.59 -17.75 -2.00
N GLY A 32 2.58 -17.39 -2.79
CA GLY A 32 1.24 -17.97 -2.73
C GLY A 32 0.29 -17.36 -1.71
N SER A 33 -0.76 -18.13 -1.40
CA SER A 33 -2.02 -17.68 -0.81
C SER A 33 -1.93 -17.03 0.57
N HIS A 34 -0.84 -17.21 1.32
CA HIS A 34 -0.66 -16.56 2.62
C HIS A 34 -0.73 -15.02 2.53
N TYR A 35 -0.37 -14.45 1.37
CA TYR A 35 -0.40 -13.01 1.14
C TYR A 35 -1.74 -12.51 0.57
N ALA A 36 -2.61 -13.39 0.10
CA ALA A 36 -3.86 -13.02 -0.58
C ALA A 36 -4.80 -12.22 0.33
N GLY A 37 -5.02 -12.69 1.57
CA GLY A 37 -5.89 -11.99 2.53
C GLY A 37 -5.35 -10.60 2.89
N ARG A 38 -4.03 -10.46 3.04
CA ARG A 38 -3.40 -9.16 3.31
C ARG A 38 -3.49 -8.22 2.10
N ALA A 39 -3.32 -8.74 0.88
CA ALA A 39 -3.44 -7.94 -0.33
C ALA A 39 -4.88 -7.42 -0.51
N ASN A 40 -5.87 -8.29 -0.33
CA ASN A 40 -7.29 -7.91 -0.43
C ASN A 40 -7.69 -6.85 0.62
N GLY A 41 -7.32 -7.03 1.88
CA GLY A 41 -7.62 -6.03 2.91
C GLY A 41 -6.94 -4.67 2.65
N MET A 42 -5.76 -4.67 2.02
CA MET A 42 -5.09 -3.43 1.62
C MET A 42 -5.78 -2.78 0.42
N ILE A 43 -6.29 -3.55 -0.54
CA ILE A 43 -7.10 -3.05 -1.66
C ILE A 43 -8.37 -2.38 -1.14
N GLU A 44 -9.13 -3.06 -0.27
CA GLU A 44 -10.36 -2.51 0.32
C GLU A 44 -10.11 -1.18 1.04
N ARG A 45 -9.01 -1.09 1.80
CA ARG A 45 -8.63 0.15 2.47
C ARG A 45 -8.32 1.28 1.48
N ILE A 46 -7.52 0.99 0.45
CA ILE A 46 -7.16 2.01 -0.56
C ILE A 46 -8.41 2.51 -1.28
N LEU A 47 -9.32 1.61 -1.66
CA LEU A 47 -10.58 1.96 -2.30
C LEU A 47 -11.44 2.88 -1.41
N ALA A 48 -11.60 2.51 -0.13
CA ALA A 48 -12.33 3.35 0.83
C ALA A 48 -11.70 4.75 1.01
N GLU A 49 -10.37 4.86 0.97
CA GLU A 49 -9.67 6.15 1.06
C GLU A 49 -9.86 7.02 -0.21
N VAL A 50 -10.11 6.43 -1.37
CA VAL A 50 -10.36 7.16 -2.63
C VAL A 50 -11.85 7.30 -2.98
N GLY A 51 -12.75 6.75 -2.16
CA GLY A 51 -14.20 6.87 -2.34
C GLY A 51 -14.81 5.87 -3.34
N HIS A 52 -14.20 4.69 -3.48
CA HIS A 52 -14.70 3.57 -4.29
C HIS A 52 -14.94 2.33 -3.42
#